data_AF-A0A5B0HDH0-F1
#
_entry.id   AF-A0A5B0HDH0-F1
#
_cell.length_a   1.000
_cell.length_b   1.000
_cell.length_c   1.000
_cell.angle_alpha   90.00
_cell.angle_beta   90.00
_cell.angle_gamma   90.00
#
_symmetry.space_group_name_H-M   'P 1'
#
loop_
_entity.id
_entity.type
_entity.pdbx_description
1 polymer ?
#
loop_
_entity_poly.entity_id
_entity_poly.type
_entity_poly.pdbx_seq_one_letter_code
_entity_poly.pdbx_strand_id
1 'polypeptide(L)'
;MTFDPVAFRAAFPAFQETPDAAILVWASIVEQSPMASWFACAPLTQQQLIVAHIGYMLANANSIGNSQGGGAVVSGTEGSVSASFVAPPVKDGLEYYLSSSTYGQMLWAMLNISSAGGVYVGGLPERHAFRKVGGTFR
;
A
#
# COMPACT_ATOMS: atom_id res chain seq x y z
N MET A 1 0.18 -15.60 -7.30
CA MET A 1 -1.28 -15.53 -7.21
C MET A 1 -1.86 -15.76 -8.60
N THR A 2 -2.97 -16.48 -8.75
CA THR A 2 -3.65 -16.57 -10.05
C THR A 2 -4.55 -15.34 -10.22
N PHE A 3 -4.09 -14.34 -10.96
CA PHE A 3 -4.81 -13.07 -11.14
C PHE A 3 -5.69 -13.10 -12.40
N ASP A 4 -7.00 -12.89 -12.23
CA ASP A 4 -7.96 -12.81 -13.34
C ASP A 4 -8.21 -11.35 -13.75
N PRO A 5 -7.75 -10.91 -14.94
CA PRO A 5 -7.94 -9.54 -15.40
C PRO A 5 -9.41 -9.23 -15.76
N VAL A 6 -10.24 -10.24 -16.07
CA VAL A 6 -11.66 -10.05 -16.39
C VAL A 6 -12.43 -9.68 -15.12
N ALA A 7 -12.26 -10.46 -14.05
CA ALA A 7 -12.82 -10.14 -12.74
C ALA A 7 -12.32 -8.78 -12.21
N PHE A 8 -11.05 -8.44 -12.45
CA PHE A 8 -10.51 -7.13 -12.07
C PHE A 8 -11.24 -5.97 -12.74
N ARG A 9 -11.45 -6.01 -14.06
CA ARG A 9 -12.20 -4.95 -14.76
C ARG A 9 -13.63 -4.83 -14.25
N ALA A 10 -14.30 -5.95 -14.01
CA ALA A 10 -15.66 -5.96 -13.46
C ALA A 10 -15.72 -5.28 -12.08
N ALA A 11 -14.70 -5.46 -11.24
CA ALA A 11 -14.62 -4.83 -9.93
C ALA A 11 -14.23 -3.34 -9.97
N PHE A 12 -13.43 -2.93 -10.96
CA PHE A 12 -12.92 -1.56 -11.08
C PHE A 12 -13.27 -0.93 -12.44
N PRO A 13 -14.42 -0.24 -12.55
CA PRO A 13 -14.89 0.38 -13.79
C PRO A 13 -13.89 1.36 -14.43
N ALA A 14 -13.03 1.99 -13.63
CA ALA A 14 -12.01 2.93 -14.12
C ALA A 14 -10.94 2.28 -15.02
N PHE A 15 -10.77 0.95 -14.98
CA PHE A 15 -9.78 0.22 -15.79
C PHE A 15 -10.42 -0.60 -16.92
N GLN A 16 -11.69 -0.34 -17.27
CA GLN A 16 -12.40 -1.09 -18.30
C GLN A 16 -11.71 -1.03 -19.67
N GLU A 17 -11.16 0.12 -20.04
CA GLU A 17 -10.44 0.32 -21.30
C GLU A 17 -8.98 -0.17 -21.25
N THR A 18 -8.50 -0.62 -20.08
CA THR A 18 -7.12 -1.07 -19.93
C THR A 18 -6.94 -2.47 -20.54
N PRO A 19 -5.95 -2.66 -21.43
CA PRO A 19 -5.68 -3.96 -22.04
C PRO A 19 -5.21 -4.99 -20.99
N ASP A 20 -5.59 -6.26 -21.20
CA ASP A 20 -5.23 -7.38 -20.31
C ASP A 20 -3.72 -7.47 -20.04
N ALA A 21 -2.92 -7.26 -21.09
CA ALA A 21 -1.46 -7.30 -20.99
C ALA A 21 -0.93 -6.30 -19.96
N ALA A 22 -1.49 -5.09 -19.89
CA ALA A 22 -1.06 -4.09 -18.91
C ALA A 22 -1.44 -4.48 -17.48
N ILE A 23 -2.66 -4.99 -17.29
CA ILE A 23 -3.16 -5.44 -15.98
C ILE A 23 -2.30 -6.61 -15.45
N LEU A 24 -1.95 -7.56 -16.32
CA LEU A 24 -1.07 -8.68 -15.96
C LEU A 24 0.34 -8.22 -15.62
N VAL A 25 0.87 -7.21 -16.31
CA VAL A 25 2.15 -6.59 -15.94
C VAL A 25 2.06 -5.97 -14.54
N TRP A 26 1.00 -5.22 -14.23
CA TRP A 26 0.81 -4.64 -12.89
C TRP A 26 0.71 -5.71 -11.80
N ALA A 27 -0.02 -6.79 -12.07
CA ALA A 27 -0.07 -7.95 -11.19
C ALA A 27 1.32 -8.56 -10.97
N SER A 28 2.12 -8.73 -12.03
CA SER A 28 3.48 -9.26 -11.93
C SER A 28 4.43 -8.36 -11.11
N ILE A 29 4.24 -7.04 -11.18
CA ILE A 29 5.01 -6.08 -10.36
C ILE A 29 4.71 -6.32 -8.88
N VAL A 30 3.44 -6.52 -8.51
CA VAL A 30 3.06 -6.83 -7.12
C VAL A 30 3.66 -8.16 -6.67
N GLU A 31 3.62 -9.20 -7.53
CA GLU A 31 4.17 -10.53 -7.22
C GLU A 31 5.68 -10.55 -7.04
N GLN A 32 6.39 -9.69 -7.77
CA GLN A 32 7.86 -9.58 -7.68
C GLN A 32 8.31 -8.54 -6.65
N SER A 33 7.37 -7.81 -6.04
CA SER A 33 7.68 -6.82 -5.01
C SER A 33 8.03 -7.48 -3.67
N PRO A 34 8.76 -6.78 -2.77
CA PRO A 34 8.97 -7.26 -1.40
C PRO A 34 7.68 -7.41 -0.59
N MET A 35 6.56 -6.85 -1.07
CA MET A 35 5.23 -6.99 -0.46
C MET A 35 4.48 -8.25 -0.92
N ALA A 36 5.05 -9.07 -1.82
CA ALA A 36 4.37 -10.24 -2.37
C ALA A 36 3.84 -11.20 -1.29
N SER A 37 4.61 -11.39 -0.22
CA SER A 37 4.21 -12.26 0.90
C SER A 37 2.99 -11.75 1.66
N TRP A 38 2.75 -10.44 1.68
CA TRP A 38 1.59 -9.84 2.35
C TRP A 38 0.30 -10.14 1.60
N PHE A 39 0.40 -10.25 0.28
CA PHE A 39 -0.75 -10.47 -0.59
C PHE A 39 -0.96 -11.93 -0.98
N ALA A 40 0.03 -12.81 -0.77
CA ALA A 40 -0.04 -14.23 -1.11
C ALA A 40 -1.25 -14.96 -0.50
N CYS A 41 -1.61 -14.62 0.75
CA CYS A 41 -2.76 -15.17 1.47
C CYS A 41 -3.86 -14.12 1.74
N ALA A 42 -3.75 -12.92 1.16
CA ALA A 42 -4.73 -11.87 1.34
C ALA A 42 -6.04 -12.19 0.62
N PRO A 43 -7.19 -11.69 1.09
CA PRO A 43 -8.44 -11.77 0.34
C PRO A 43 -8.30 -11.11 -1.04
N LEU A 44 -9.04 -11.63 -2.02
CA LEU A 44 -9.02 -11.18 -3.42
C LEU A 44 -9.17 -9.66 -3.55
N THR A 45 -10.01 -9.04 -2.72
CA THR A 45 -10.25 -7.59 -2.71
C THR A 45 -8.97 -6.79 -2.44
N GLN A 46 -8.14 -7.23 -1.49
CA GLN A 46 -6.86 -6.56 -1.17
C GLN A 46 -5.83 -6.76 -2.29
N GLN A 47 -5.77 -7.96 -2.87
CA GLN A 47 -4.92 -8.24 -4.03
C GLN A 47 -5.30 -7.35 -5.23
N GLN A 48 -6.59 -7.18 -5.49
CA GLN A 48 -7.04 -6.31 -6.58
C GLN A 48 -6.81 -4.82 -6.28
N LEU A 49 -6.95 -4.39 -5.01
CA LEU A 49 -6.69 -3.00 -4.62
C LEU A 49 -5.22 -2.60 -4.79
N ILE A 50 -4.27 -3.49 -4.46
CA ILE A 50 -2.84 -3.18 -4.68
C ILE A 50 -2.50 -3.14 -6.17
N VAL A 51 -3.10 -4.02 -6.99
CA VAL A 51 -2.91 -3.98 -8.45
C VAL A 51 -3.53 -2.70 -9.05
N ALA A 52 -4.71 -2.29 -8.59
CA ALA A 52 -5.34 -1.03 -8.98
C ALA A 52 -4.50 0.20 -8.55
N HIS A 53 -3.87 0.14 -7.38
CA HIS A 53 -2.95 1.18 -6.91
C HIS A 53 -1.75 1.33 -7.86
N ILE A 54 -1.08 0.23 -8.23
CA ILE A 54 0.02 0.24 -9.19
C ILE A 54 -0.45 0.75 -10.56
N GLY A 55 -1.59 0.28 -11.04
CA GLY A 55 -2.17 0.72 -12.31
C GLY A 55 -2.46 2.22 -12.33
N TYR A 56 -3.03 2.76 -11.25
CA TYR A 56 -3.27 4.19 -11.10
C TYR A 56 -1.97 5.00 -11.10
N MET A 57 -0.94 4.54 -10.38
CA MET A 57 0.35 5.23 -10.36
C MET A 57 1.03 5.20 -11.73
N LEU A 58 1.02 4.06 -12.42
CA LEU A 58 1.69 3.92 -13.71
C LEU A 58 0.94 4.65 -14.84
N ALA A 59 -0.40 4.66 -14.80
CA ALA A 59 -1.21 5.43 -15.73
C ALA A 59 -0.99 6.95 -15.55
N ASN A 60 -0.84 7.41 -14.30
CA ASN A 60 -0.54 8.80 -14.01
C ASN A 60 0.96 9.15 -14.15
N ALA A 61 1.87 8.18 -14.33
CA ALA A 61 3.30 8.48 -14.48
C ALA A 61 3.59 9.42 -15.67
N ASN A 62 2.74 9.40 -16.71
CA ASN A 62 2.86 10.30 -17.87
C ASN A 62 2.25 11.69 -17.65
N SER A 63 1.26 11.82 -16.75
CA SER A 63 0.63 13.11 -16.39
C SER A 63 1.34 13.79 -15.23
N ILE A 64 2.03 13.01 -14.40
CA ILE A 64 2.92 13.45 -13.33
C ILE A 64 4.25 13.86 -13.95
N GLY A 65 4.24 14.92 -14.75
CA GLY A 65 5.47 15.66 -15.04
C GLY A 65 6.06 16.15 -13.72
N ASN A 66 7.23 15.64 -13.35
CA ASN A 66 8.16 16.17 -12.34
C ASN A 66 7.66 16.47 -10.90
N SER A 67 6.40 16.21 -10.53
CA SER A 67 5.85 16.81 -9.29
C SER A 67 5.12 15.92 -8.28
N GLN A 68 4.83 14.65 -8.57
CA GLN A 68 4.14 13.76 -7.63
C GLN A 68 4.60 12.30 -7.72
N GLY A 69 5.81 12.07 -8.24
CA GLY A 69 6.36 10.72 -8.41
C GLY A 69 6.89 10.16 -7.10
N GLY A 70 6.02 9.79 -6.15
CA GLY A 70 6.28 8.86 -5.03
C GLY A 70 7.48 9.12 -4.11
N GLY A 71 8.24 10.19 -4.30
CA GLY A 71 9.46 10.54 -3.58
C GLY A 71 9.48 12.03 -3.27
N ALA A 72 10.31 12.41 -2.30
CA ALA A 72 10.36 13.75 -1.71
C ALA A 72 10.82 14.89 -2.64
N VAL A 73 10.89 14.66 -3.96
CA VAL A 73 11.34 15.66 -4.95
C VAL A 73 10.13 16.13 -5.74
N VAL A 74 9.71 17.38 -5.49
CA VAL A 74 8.45 17.96 -6.00
C VAL A 74 8.67 18.86 -7.23
N SER A 75 9.91 19.28 -7.51
CA SER A 75 10.23 20.08 -8.70
C SER A 75 11.74 20.23 -8.88
N GLY A 76 12.21 20.20 -10.13
CA GLY A 76 13.52 20.71 -10.54
C GLY A 76 13.35 21.62 -11.75
N THR A 77 13.74 22.90 -11.61
CA THR A 77 13.68 23.90 -12.71
C THR A 77 15.10 24.12 -13.25
N GLU A 78 15.26 24.00 -14.56
CA GLU A 78 16.54 24.14 -15.26
C GLU A 78 16.82 25.65 -15.48
N GLY A 79 17.39 26.30 -14.46
CA GLY A 79 17.73 27.74 -14.51
C GLY A 79 18.21 28.31 -13.18
N SER A 80 17.82 27.68 -12.08
CA SER A 80 18.43 27.79 -10.75
C SER A 80 17.97 26.54 -10.00
N VAL A 81 18.92 25.68 -9.61
CA VAL A 81 18.60 24.38 -9.00
C VAL A 81 18.05 24.62 -7.59
N SER A 82 16.74 24.82 -7.49
CA SER A 82 16.00 24.84 -6.22
C SER A 82 15.26 23.52 -6.09
N ALA A 83 15.83 22.59 -5.32
CA ALA A 83 15.16 21.36 -4.92
C ALA A 83 14.39 21.63 -3.62
N SER A 84 13.06 21.76 -3.73
CA SER A 84 12.20 21.87 -2.55
C SER A 84 11.75 20.48 -2.12
N PHE A 85 12.26 20.04 -0.97
CA PHE A 85 11.84 18.80 -0.33
C PHE A 85 10.69 19.10 0.63
N VAL A 86 9.52 18.55 0.35
CA VAL A 86 8.42 18.53 1.33
C VAL A 86 8.58 17.26 2.15
N ALA A 87 8.83 17.40 3.45
CA ALA A 87 8.77 16.28 4.36
C ALA A 87 7.37 15.67 4.31
N PRO A 88 7.23 14.35 4.09
CA PRO A 88 5.92 13.69 4.12
C PRO A 88 5.23 13.99 5.45
N PRO A 89 3.96 14.44 5.46
CA PRO A 89 3.22 14.74 6.70
C PRO A 89 2.85 13.48 7.51
N VAL A 90 3.36 12.31 7.11
CA VAL A 90 3.02 10.98 7.62
C VAL A 90 4.25 10.32 8.21
N LYS A 91 4.02 9.52 9.26
CA LYS A 91 5.09 8.97 10.10
C LYS A 91 5.89 7.87 9.38
N ASP A 92 5.24 7.15 8.46
CA ASP A 92 5.82 6.01 7.76
C ASP A 92 5.80 6.18 6.24
N GLY A 93 6.90 5.81 5.57
CA GLY A 93 7.02 5.89 4.10
C GLY A 93 6.01 5.01 3.35
N LEU A 94 5.53 3.94 3.98
CA LEU A 94 4.50 3.07 3.41
C LEU A 94 3.10 3.72 3.47
N GLU A 95 2.80 4.41 4.56
CA GLU A 95 1.57 5.21 4.68
C GLU A 95 1.56 6.31 3.61
N TYR A 96 2.69 6.98 3.41
CA TYR A 96 2.86 7.96 2.33
C TYR A 96 2.62 7.34 0.95
N TYR A 97 3.28 6.21 0.66
CA TYR A 97 3.14 5.51 -0.61
C TYR A 97 1.69 5.14 -0.92
N LEU A 98 1.00 4.51 0.04
CA LEU A 98 -0.40 4.11 -0.13
C LEU A 98 -1.36 5.31 -0.21
N SER A 99 -1.02 6.44 0.43
CA SER A 99 -1.83 7.67 0.36
C SER A 99 -1.86 8.33 -1.03
N SER A 100 -0.95 7.95 -1.94
CA SER A 100 -0.84 8.56 -3.27
C SER A 100 -1.99 8.22 -4.24
N SER A 101 -2.90 7.32 -3.85
CA SER A 101 -4.09 6.99 -4.64
C SER A 101 -5.27 6.64 -3.75
N THR A 102 -6.49 6.78 -4.28
CA THR A 102 -7.72 6.36 -3.60
C THR A 102 -7.73 4.87 -3.29
N TYR A 103 -7.25 4.04 -4.22
CA TYR A 103 -7.15 2.58 -4.03
C TYR A 103 -6.18 2.19 -2.92
N GLY A 104 -5.04 2.87 -2.84
CA GLY A 104 -4.05 2.68 -1.79
C GLY A 104 -4.56 3.12 -0.41
N GLN A 105 -5.33 4.21 -0.32
CA GLN A 105 -5.99 4.61 0.92
C GLN A 105 -7.04 3.59 1.39
N MET A 106 -7.83 3.02 0.48
CA MET A 106 -8.78 1.96 0.81
C MET A 106 -8.06 0.70 1.30
N LEU A 107 -6.96 0.33 0.64
CA LEU A 107 -6.11 -0.79 1.07
C LEU A 107 -5.52 -0.54 2.47
N TRP A 108 -5.01 0.66 2.72
CA TRP A 108 -4.44 1.04 4.01
C TRP A 108 -5.48 0.98 5.13
N ALA A 109 -6.70 1.44 4.89
CA ALA A 109 -7.80 1.31 5.84
C ALA A 109 -8.09 -0.17 6.17
N MET A 110 -8.07 -1.06 5.18
CA MET A 110 -8.26 -2.49 5.41
C MET A 110 -7.09 -3.14 6.16
N LEU A 111 -5.85 -2.75 5.85
CA LEU A 111 -4.66 -3.21 6.56
C LEU A 111 -4.65 -2.76 8.02
N ASN A 112 -5.06 -1.52 8.31
CA ASN A 112 -5.16 -1.00 9.67
C ASN A 112 -6.23 -1.71 10.50
N ILE A 113 -7.38 -2.05 9.90
CA ILE A 113 -8.40 -2.85 10.60
C ILE A 113 -7.87 -4.26 10.89
N SER A 114 -7.15 -4.86 9.92
CA SER A 114 -6.50 -6.17 10.08
C SER A 114 -5.41 -6.17 11.15
N SER A 115 -4.59 -5.12 11.23
CA SER A 115 -3.50 -5.01 12.21
C SER A 115 -4.00 -4.64 13.62
N ALA A 116 -5.08 -3.86 13.71
CA ALA A 116 -5.76 -3.56 14.97
C ALA A 116 -6.43 -4.80 15.59
N GLY A 117 -6.80 -5.79 14.76
CA GLY A 117 -7.36 -7.08 15.17
C GLY A 117 -6.32 -8.18 15.43
N GLY A 118 -5.05 -7.84 15.61
CA GLY A 118 -3.94 -8.79 15.72
C GLY A 118 -4.22 -9.97 16.66
N VAL A 119 -3.93 -11.19 16.18
CA VAL A 119 -4.02 -12.39 17.00
C VAL A 119 -2.97 -12.31 18.10
N TYR A 120 -3.44 -12.31 19.35
CA TYR A 120 -2.61 -12.38 20.55
C TYR A 120 -2.00 -13.81 20.65
N VAL A 121 -0.92 -14.09 19.92
CA VAL A 121 -0.21 -15.38 20.01
C VAL A 121 1.14 -15.15 20.68
N GLY A 122 1.17 -15.43 21.99
CA GLY A 122 2.30 -15.25 22.91
C GLY A 122 2.03 -14.06 23.86
N GLY A 123 1.60 -14.21 25.10
CA GLY A 123 1.72 -15.36 26.00
C GLY A 123 1.95 -14.93 27.45
N LEU A 124 1.93 -13.63 27.80
CA LEU A 124 1.89 -13.18 29.20
C LEU A 124 1.04 -11.90 29.36
N PRO A 125 0.05 -11.88 30.28
CA PRO A 125 -0.73 -10.68 30.62
C PRO A 125 0.07 -9.55 31.32
N GLU A 126 1.40 -9.66 31.34
CA GLU A 126 2.31 -8.80 32.12
C GLU A 126 2.34 -7.34 31.67
N ARG A 127 1.90 -7.02 30.44
CA ARG A 127 1.87 -5.64 29.96
C ARG A 127 0.57 -4.89 30.25
N HIS A 128 -0.50 -5.59 30.66
CA HIS A 128 -1.78 -4.96 31.04
C HIS A 128 -1.99 -4.85 32.56
N ALA A 129 -1.20 -5.56 33.35
CA ALA A 129 -1.24 -5.47 34.80
C ALA A 129 -0.13 -4.53 35.30
N PHE A 130 -0.46 -3.60 36.21
CA PHE A 130 0.55 -2.78 36.90
C PHE A 130 1.49 -3.60 37.81
N ARG A 131 1.33 -4.93 37.87
CA ARG A 131 2.16 -5.87 38.64
C ARG A 131 2.28 -7.21 37.91
N LYS A 132 3.41 -7.88 38.10
CA LYS A 132 3.73 -9.22 37.57
C LYS A 132 2.63 -10.22 37.93
N VAL A 133 2.01 -10.83 36.93
CA VAL A 133 0.97 -11.85 37.12
C VAL A 133 1.64 -13.13 37.62
N GLY A 134 1.37 -13.51 38.88
CA GLY A 134 1.87 -14.74 39.50
C GLY A 134 2.89 -14.60 40.63
N GLY A 135 3.20 -13.38 41.11
CA GLY A 135 4.10 -13.20 42.26
C GLY A 135 3.35 -13.29 43.61
N THR A 136 3.53 -14.38 44.35
CA THR A 136 3.07 -14.49 45.75
C THR A 136 3.95 -13.62 46.64
N PHE A 137 3.36 -12.77 47.48
CA PHE A 137 4.08 -12.10 48.54
C PHE A 137 4.51 -13.13 49.59
N ARG A 138 5.81 -13.23 49.84
CA ARG A 138 6.35 -13.81 51.07
C ARG A 138 7.09 -12.71 51.82
#